data_AF-A0A353ZSN0-F1
#
_entry.id   AF-A0A353ZSN0-F1
#
_cell.length_a   1.000
_cell.length_b   1.000
_cell.length_c   1.000
_cell.angle_alpha   90.00
_cell.angle_beta   90.00
_cell.angle_gamma   90.00
#
_symmetry.space_group_name_H-M   'P 1'
#
loop_
_entity.id
_entity.type
_entity.pdbx_description
1 polymer ?
#
loop_
_entity_poly.entity_id
_entity_poly.type
_entity_poly.pdbx_seq_one_letter_code
_entity_poly.pdbx_strand_id
1 'polypeptide(L)'
;ERAPKVPEFASLLDPSTVQLHSSEYRNPGQLRDGPVLIVGLGNSGAEIGIEVCRTHPTLVAGKPAGELPVKHGRTAARFVLPLVRFAGLHVLNLGTPIGRKAIPALKAHGAPLIRT
;
A
#
# COMPACT_ATOMS: atom_id res chain seq x y z
N GLU A 1 3.66 -17.07 6.92
CA GLU A 1 4.31 -15.74 6.85
C GLU A 1 4.66 -15.43 5.39
N ARG A 2 4.60 -14.18 4.94
CA ARG A 2 5.09 -13.79 3.61
C ARG A 2 6.56 -13.43 3.73
N ALA A 3 7.43 -14.11 2.97
CA ALA A 3 8.82 -13.74 2.87
C ALA A 3 8.97 -12.31 2.31
N PRO A 4 9.93 -11.52 2.81
CA PRO A 4 10.20 -10.17 2.30
C PRO A 4 10.57 -10.22 0.82
N LYS A 5 10.06 -9.28 0.03
CA LYS A 5 10.33 -9.21 -1.41
C LYS A 5 11.30 -8.07 -1.69
N VAL A 6 12.56 -8.41 -1.90
CA VAL A 6 13.62 -7.46 -2.26
C VAL A 6 13.83 -7.50 -3.77
N PRO A 7 13.90 -6.35 -4.47
CA PRO A 7 14.14 -6.31 -5.90
C PRO A 7 15.58 -6.71 -6.24
N GLU A 8 15.79 -7.34 -7.40
CA GLU A 8 17.11 -7.86 -7.80
C GLU A 8 18.19 -6.78 -7.87
N PHE A 9 17.85 -5.56 -8.30
CA PHE A 9 18.81 -4.46 -8.38
C PHE A 9 19.35 -4.00 -7.00
N ALA A 10 18.73 -4.41 -5.89
CA ALA A 10 19.19 -4.07 -4.55
C ALA A 10 20.64 -4.53 -4.29
N SER A 11 21.03 -5.66 -4.88
CA SER A 11 22.40 -6.18 -4.79
C SER A 11 23.41 -5.42 -5.64
N LEU A 12 22.94 -4.59 -6.58
CA LEU A 12 23.77 -3.77 -7.46
C LEU A 12 24.08 -2.38 -6.87
N LEU A 13 23.43 -2.02 -5.76
CA LEU A 13 23.68 -0.76 -5.09
C LEU A 13 25.03 -0.78 -4.38
N ASP A 14 25.61 0.41 -4.18
CA ASP A 14 26.86 0.55 -3.45
C ASP A 14 26.76 -0.09 -2.05
N PRO A 15 27.72 -0.93 -1.63
CA PRO A 15 27.67 -1.63 -0.34
C PRO A 15 27.57 -0.71 0.89
N SER A 16 27.94 0.57 0.76
CA SER A 16 27.79 1.57 1.82
C SER A 16 26.35 2.05 2.02
N THR A 17 25.45 1.73 1.07
CA THR A 17 24.03 2.05 1.14
C THR A 17 23.34 1.13 2.14
N VAL A 18 22.75 1.70 3.19
CA VAL A 18 21.93 0.93 4.14
C VAL A 18 20.60 0.59 3.48
N GLN A 19 20.30 -0.71 3.41
CA GLN A 19 19.08 -1.24 2.83
C GLN A 19 18.32 -2.04 3.89
N LEU A 20 17.04 -1.75 4.08
CA LEU A 20 16.17 -2.42 5.04
C LEU A 20 14.86 -2.78 4.36
N HIS A 21 14.38 -4.02 4.52
CA HIS A 21 12.99 -4.33 4.20
C HIS A 21 12.06 -3.75 5.27
N SER A 22 10.80 -3.47 4.93
CA SER A 22 9.83 -2.88 5.86
C SER A 22 9.57 -3.74 7.11
N SER A 23 9.88 -5.04 7.07
CA SER A 23 9.79 -5.95 8.22
C SER A 23 10.95 -5.82 9.20
N GLU A 24 12.08 -5.26 8.76
CA GLU A 24 13.30 -5.08 9.54
C GLU A 24 13.41 -3.66 10.10
N TYR A 25 12.73 -2.71 9.46
CA TYR A 25 12.62 -1.34 9.95
C TYR A 25 11.82 -1.26 11.26
N ARG A 26 12.37 -0.54 12.24
CA ARG A 26 11.81 -0.31 13.57
C ARG A 26 11.75 1.17 13.93
N ASN A 27 12.76 1.95 13.55
CA ASN A 27 12.80 3.39 13.81
C ASN A 27 13.82 4.11 12.90
N PRO A 28 13.73 5.45 12.76
CA PRO A 28 14.64 6.24 11.94
C PRO A 28 16.10 6.21 12.39
N GLY A 29 16.39 5.83 13.63
CA GLY A 29 17.77 5.72 14.14
C GLY A 29 18.57 4.57 13.53
N GLN A 30 17.92 3.67 12.77
CA GLN A 30 18.61 2.66 11.96
C GLN A 30 19.12 3.20 10.62
N LEU A 31 18.69 4.41 10.24
CA LEU A 31 19.07 5.04 8.98
C LEU A 31 20.33 5.88 9.18
N ARG A 32 21.12 6.01 8.12
CA ARG A 32 22.27 6.92 8.09
C ARG A 32 21.78 8.33 7.74
N ASP A 33 22.52 9.33 8.20
CA ASP A 33 22.30 10.72 7.78
C ASP A 33 22.32 10.82 6.24
N GLY A 34 21.32 11.50 5.69
CA GLY A 34 21.18 11.71 4.25
C GLY A 34 19.79 11.39 3.70
N PRO A 35 19.64 11.35 2.37
CA PRO A 35 18.38 11.08 1.73
C PRO A 35 17.96 9.60 1.86
N VAL A 36 16.66 9.37 2.04
CA VAL A 36 16.06 8.03 2.13
C VAL A 36 15.13 7.81 0.95
N LEU A 37 15.29 6.67 0.27
CA LEU A 37 14.39 6.23 -0.80
C LEU A 37 13.49 5.10 -0.30
N ILE A 38 12.18 5.30 -0.37
CA ILE A 38 11.19 4.27 -0.07
C ILE A 38 10.71 3.65 -1.38
N VAL A 39 10.94 2.34 -1.52
CA VAL A 39 10.54 1.57 -2.70
C VAL A 39 9.24 0.82 -2.40
N GLY A 40 8.15 1.26 -3.04
CA GLY A 40 6.80 0.71 -2.88
C GLY A 40 5.90 1.58 -2.00
N LEU A 41 4.66 1.82 -2.47
CA LEU A 41 3.65 2.64 -1.79
C LEU A 41 2.45 1.81 -1.30
N GLY A 42 2.73 0.72 -0.57
CA GLY A 42 1.71 0.05 0.25
C GLY A 42 1.52 0.76 1.59
N ASN A 43 0.65 0.22 2.47
CA ASN A 43 0.40 0.79 3.80
C ASN A 43 1.70 1.04 4.59
N SER A 44 2.56 0.02 4.69
CA SER A 44 3.83 0.14 5.42
C SER A 44 4.77 1.19 4.81
N GLY A 45 4.87 1.25 3.47
CA GLY A 45 5.72 2.24 2.80
C GLY A 45 5.20 3.68 3.02
N ALA A 46 3.89 3.86 3.04
CA ALA A 46 3.28 5.16 3.32
C ALA A 46 3.49 5.61 4.77
N GLU A 47 3.30 4.71 5.74
CA GLU A 47 3.52 5.00 7.17
C GLU A 47 4.99 5.31 7.47
N ILE A 48 5.92 4.48 6.98
CA ILE A 48 7.36 4.73 7.13
C ILE A 48 7.74 6.06 6.48
N GLY A 49 7.19 6.38 5.31
CA GLY A 49 7.46 7.65 4.63
C GLY A 49 7.04 8.87 5.44
N ILE A 50 5.88 8.82 6.10
CA ILE A 50 5.40 9.90 6.97
C ILE A 50 6.28 10.06 8.22
N GLU A 51 6.81 8.96 8.75
CA GLU A 51 7.71 8.99 9.91
C GLU A 51 9.09 9.56 9.52
N VAL A 52 9.71 8.99 8.49
CA VAL A 52 11.10 9.28 8.08
C VAL A 52 11.23 10.68 7.50
N CYS A 53 10.21 11.22 6.84
CA CYS A 53 10.26 12.57 6.27
C CYS A 53 10.40 13.68 7.33
N ARG A 54 10.21 13.36 8.62
CA ARG A 54 10.41 14.30 9.73
C ARG A 54 11.88 14.50 10.08
N THR A 55 12.73 13.54 9.76
CA THR A 55 14.15 13.52 10.14
C THR A 55 15.09 13.50 8.94
N HIS A 56 14.65 12.96 7.80
CA HIS A 56 15.48 12.79 6.60
C HIS A 56 14.78 13.31 5.34
N PRO A 57 15.52 13.87 4.36
CA PRO A 57 15.00 14.09 3.01
C PRO A 57 14.49 12.77 2.42
N THR A 58 13.20 12.68 2.12
CA THR A 58 12.55 11.40 1.76
C THR A 58 12.02 11.44 0.33
N LEU A 59 12.39 10.43 -0.44
CA LEU A 59 11.92 10.16 -1.80
C LEU A 59 11.09 8.88 -1.80
N VAL A 60 10.11 8.79 -2.70
CA VAL A 60 9.27 7.60 -2.82
C VAL A 60 9.20 7.14 -4.27
N ALA A 61 9.53 5.87 -4.51
CA ALA A 61 9.43 5.21 -5.79
C ALA A 61 8.35 4.12 -5.71
N GLY A 62 7.17 4.40 -6.24
CA GLY A 62 6.09 3.42 -6.27
C GLY A 62 4.88 3.93 -7.04
N LYS A 63 4.05 3.01 -7.52
CA LYS A 63 2.74 3.38 -8.07
C LYS A 63 1.82 3.72 -6.90
N PRO A 64 1.21 4.91 -6.85
CA PRO A 64 0.27 5.21 -5.79
C PRO A 64 -0.88 4.20 -5.82
N ALA A 65 -1.13 3.55 -4.69
CA ALA A 65 -2.31 2.71 -4.54
C ALA A 65 -3.55 3.61 -4.69
N GLY A 66 -4.57 3.13 -5.40
CA GLY A 66 -5.77 3.92 -5.67
C GLY A 66 -6.37 4.44 -4.37
N GLU A 67 -6.56 5.75 -4.28
CA GLU A 67 -7.28 6.36 -3.17
C GLU A 67 -8.76 6.02 -3.31
N LEU A 68 -9.42 5.62 -2.21
CA LEU A 68 -10.86 5.45 -2.24
C LEU A 68 -11.51 6.81 -2.48
N PRO A 69 -12.37 6.97 -3.50
CA PRO A 69 -12.96 8.26 -3.88
C PRO A 69 -14.00 8.79 -2.87
N VAL A 70 -14.07 8.22 -1.66
CA VAL A 70 -15.04 8.59 -0.64
C VAL A 70 -14.34 8.93 0.67
N LYS A 71 -14.61 10.14 1.19
CA LYS A 71 -14.22 10.52 2.54
C LYS A 71 -14.96 9.61 3.54
N HIS A 72 -14.22 8.91 4.40
CA HIS A 72 -14.79 8.08 5.45
C HIS A 72 -15.65 8.94 6.38
N GLY A 73 -16.94 8.64 6.50
CA GLY A 73 -17.88 9.42 7.30
C GLY A 73 -19.26 8.79 7.40
N ARG A 74 -20.03 9.17 8.44
CA ARG A 74 -21.34 8.59 8.77
C ARG A 74 -22.35 8.66 7.61
N THR A 75 -22.30 9.75 6.84
CA THR A 75 -23.20 9.99 5.71
C THR A 75 -22.85 9.13 4.50
N ALA A 76 -21.56 9.02 4.15
CA ALA A 76 -21.12 8.14 3.09
C ALA A 76 -21.43 6.67 3.41
N ALA A 77 -21.22 6.25 4.66
CA ALA A 77 -21.57 4.90 5.11
C ALA A 77 -23.08 4.61 4.97
N ARG A 78 -23.96 5.59 5.20
CA ARG A 78 -25.42 5.38 5.15
C ARG A 78 -25.95 5.10 3.74
N PHE A 79 -25.33 5.69 2.71
CA PHE A 79 -25.83 5.59 1.33
C PHE A 79 -24.96 4.69 0.43
N VAL A 80 -23.65 4.65 0.66
CA VAL A 80 -22.72 3.85 -0.17
C VAL A 80 -22.67 2.41 0.31
N LEU A 81 -22.73 2.15 1.63
CA LEU A 81 -22.64 0.79 2.18
C LEU A 81 -23.76 -0.15 1.71
N PRO A 82 -25.05 0.27 1.63
CA PRO A 82 -26.11 -0.58 1.10
C PRO A 82 -25.86 -0.97 -0.37
N LEU A 83 -25.38 -0.03 -1.18
CA LEU A 83 -25.11 -0.24 -2.60
C LEU A 83 -23.90 -1.18 -2.81
N VAL A 84 -22.81 -0.95 -2.07
CA VAL A 84 -21.63 -1.82 -2.09
C VAL A 84 -21.98 -3.22 -1.58
N ARG A 85 -22.79 -3.33 -0.52
CA ARG A 85 -23.27 -4.62 0.01
C ARG A 85 -24.14 -5.35 -1.01
N PHE A 86 -25.04 -4.66 -1.70
CA PHE A 86 -25.85 -5.24 -2.76
C PHE A 86 -24.98 -5.78 -3.90
N ALA A 87 -24.05 -4.95 -4.39
CA ALA A 87 -23.12 -5.34 -5.44
C ALA A 87 -22.26 -6.54 -5.03
N GLY A 88 -21.70 -6.56 -3.82
CA GLY A 88 -20.88 -7.67 -3.32
C GLY A 88 -21.65 -8.99 -3.14
N LEU A 89 -22.89 -8.92 -2.62
CA LEU A 89 -23.70 -10.11 -2.37
C LEU A 89 -24.37 -10.66 -3.63
N HIS A 90 -24.76 -9.80 -4.58
CA HIS A 90 -25.65 -10.21 -5.68
C HIS A 90 -25.02 -10.11 -7.08
N VAL A 91 -24.00 -9.27 -7.29
CA VAL A 91 -23.49 -8.96 -8.65
C VAL A 91 -22.01 -9.31 -8.84
N LEU A 92 -21.18 -9.15 -7.81
CA LEU A 92 -19.73 -9.40 -7.81
C LEU A 92 -19.37 -10.65 -7.01
N ASN A 93 -20.28 -11.63 -6.93
CA ASN A 93 -20.03 -12.92 -6.28
C ASN A 93 -19.50 -13.96 -7.30
N LEU A 94 -18.86 -15.03 -6.81
CA LEU A 94 -18.30 -16.13 -7.64
C LEU A 94 -19.36 -16.92 -8.43
N GLY A 95 -20.63 -16.80 -8.03
CA GLY A 95 -21.78 -17.42 -8.69
C GLY A 95 -22.24 -16.70 -9.96
N THR A 96 -21.80 -15.45 -10.19
CA THR A 96 -22.17 -14.67 -11.38
C THR A 96 -21.04 -14.63 -12.42
N PRO A 97 -21.36 -14.58 -13.73
CA PRO A 97 -20.36 -14.42 -14.79
C PRO A 97 -19.56 -13.11 -14.67
N ILE A 98 -20.23 -12.05 -14.20
CA ILE A 98 -19.64 -10.72 -13.98
C ILE A 98 -18.62 -10.78 -12.84
N GLY A 99 -18.98 -11.34 -11.68
CA GLY A 99 -18.05 -11.51 -10.56
C GLY A 99 -16.82 -12.35 -10.93
N ARG A 100 -17.00 -13.43 -11.71
CA ARG A 100 -15.88 -14.28 -12.16
C ARG A 100 -14.86 -13.55 -13.03
N LYS A 101 -15.31 -12.60 -13.86
CA LYS A 101 -14.42 -11.75 -14.69
C LYS A 101 -13.82 -10.56 -13.92
N ALA A 102 -14.53 -10.02 -12.93
CA ALA A 102 -14.10 -8.82 -12.20
C ALA A 102 -13.09 -9.13 -11.06
N ILE A 103 -13.20 -10.29 -10.40
CA ILE A 103 -12.34 -10.66 -9.26
C ILE A 103 -10.83 -10.64 -9.56
N PRO A 104 -10.34 -11.14 -10.72
CA PRO A 104 -8.91 -11.07 -11.06
C PRO A 104 -8.40 -9.63 -11.18
N ALA A 105 -9.18 -8.75 -11.81
CA ALA A 105 -8.84 -7.33 -11.97
C ALA A 105 -8.86 -6.58 -10.63
N LEU A 106 -9.81 -6.90 -9.75
CA LEU A 106 -9.89 -6.32 -8.42
C LEU A 106 -8.73 -6.78 -7.51
N LYS A 107 -8.22 -8.01 -7.68
CA LYS A 107 -7.02 -8.49 -6.98
C LYS A 107 -5.72 -7.86 -7.50
N ALA A 108 -5.69 -7.44 -8.77
CA ALA A 108 -4.53 -6.79 -9.37
C ALA A 108 -4.37 -5.33 -8.88
N HIS A 109 -5.48 -4.65 -8.59
CA HIS A 109 -5.48 -3.41 -7.84
C HIS A 109 -5.37 -3.74 -6.35
N GLY A 110 -4.17 -3.60 -5.78
CA GLY A 110 -3.92 -3.85 -4.36
C GLY A 110 -4.96 -3.18 -3.44
N ALA A 111 -5.14 -3.72 -2.24
CA ALA A 111 -6.15 -3.26 -1.31
C ALA A 111 -6.03 -1.74 -1.09
N PRO A 112 -7.14 -0.98 -1.15
CA PRO A 112 -7.11 0.46 -0.94
C PRO A 112 -6.54 0.80 0.44
N LEU A 113 -5.74 1.86 0.50
CA LEU A 113 -5.19 2.41 1.74
C LEU A 113 -6.34 2.82 2.67
N ILE A 114 -6.53 2.09 3.76
CA ILE A 114 -7.47 2.48 4.82
C ILE A 114 -6.71 3.43 5.75
N ARG A 115 -7.10 4.70 5.74
CA ARG A 115 -6.71 5.65 6.80
C ARG A 115 -7.81 5.68 7.84
N THR A 116 -7.51 5.23 9.05
CA THR A 116 -8.28 5.54 10.27
C THR A 116 -7.98 6.95 10.75
#